data_AF-A0A7C0X6R3-F1
#
_entry.id   AF-A0A7C0X6R3-F1
#
_cell.length_a   1.000
_cell.length_b   1.000
_cell.length_c   1.000
_cell.angle_alpha   90.00
_cell.angle_beta   90.00
_cell.angle_gamma   90.00
#
_symmetry.space_group_name_H-M   'P 1'
#
loop_
_entity.id
_entity.type
_entity.pdbx_description
1 polymer ?
#
loop_
_entity_poly.entity_id
_entity_poly.type
_entity_poly.pdbx_seq_one_letter_code
_entity_poly.pdbx_strand_id
1 'polypeptide(L)'
;IILDHHQPLKDFKPPDNILEINSNLCNFKGDSEACGATLSYSLATSLNKDNRDLAPLAITGFTGDKQYIGGVKGLNKTILEEAVNSKIVTKEVGIKTPGETIEDILYYTVDPYYPGISGNKEGIKHLLKRLKIDSSKHIDSLTTFEKKKLFSALLLLLIKTGNTTPIILDTIVRERYQSTMTHGEIEYYADLLDACGKGEQRDLAFAVALGDEEAYKEATLFYRSYTQLLLDELQELEVKGAQEKKHYRYFYSKESSRSGVVAGIAVNYLFDDKKPLISLVRHKDELHVSSRGNQRLVDKGLNLGEAMRLVANKLGGQGGGHRIAAGATIPLEKEELFLEELDMVIGRQLEGEKK
;
A
#
# COMPACT_ATOMS: atom_id res chain seq x y z
N ILE A 1 3.38 22.91 -15.89
CA ILE A 1 2.08 22.31 -15.54
C ILE A 1 2.32 21.43 -14.33
N ILE A 2 1.50 21.53 -13.30
CA ILE A 2 1.52 20.68 -12.11
C ILE A 2 0.21 19.88 -12.11
N LEU A 3 0.29 18.56 -11.98
CA LEU A 3 -0.86 17.67 -11.85
C LEU A 3 -0.71 16.96 -10.50
N ASP A 4 -1.48 17.36 -9.50
CA ASP A 4 -1.30 16.85 -8.14
C ASP A 4 -2.62 16.72 -7.37
N HIS A 5 -2.62 15.91 -6.33
CA HIS A 5 -3.76 15.62 -5.48
C HIS A 5 -3.45 15.84 -3.99
N HIS A 6 -2.22 16.22 -3.66
CA HIS A 6 -1.87 16.64 -2.31
C HIS A 6 -2.56 17.94 -1.93
N GLN A 7 -2.64 18.19 -0.63
CA GLN A 7 -3.21 19.43 -0.10
C GLN A 7 -2.41 20.62 -0.67
N PRO A 8 -3.07 21.53 -1.41
CA PRO A 8 -2.38 22.67 -1.99
C PRO A 8 -1.87 23.60 -0.87
N LEU A 9 -0.82 24.34 -1.17
CA LEU A 9 -0.32 25.36 -0.26
C LEU A 9 -1.38 26.43 -0.04
N LYS A 10 -1.69 26.72 1.23
CA LYS A 10 -2.61 27.81 1.57
C LYS A 10 -1.99 29.15 1.18
N ASP A 11 -2.83 30.04 0.65
CA ASP A 11 -2.46 31.41 0.29
C ASP A 11 -1.30 31.52 -0.71
N PHE A 12 -1.07 30.46 -1.49
CA PHE A 12 -0.10 30.45 -2.56
C PHE A 12 -0.82 30.59 -3.90
N LYS A 13 -0.43 31.61 -4.68
CA LYS A 13 -0.83 31.73 -6.08
C LYS A 13 0.38 31.38 -6.95
N PRO A 14 0.28 30.36 -7.83
CA PRO A 14 1.37 30.06 -8.74
C PRO A 14 1.62 31.25 -9.69
N PRO A 15 2.88 31.48 -10.10
CA PRO A 15 3.23 32.44 -11.16
C PRO A 15 2.41 32.23 -12.44
N ASP A 16 2.21 33.28 -13.24
CA ASP A 16 1.34 33.23 -14.43
C ASP A 16 1.80 32.22 -15.51
N ASN A 17 3.08 31.81 -15.50
CA ASN A 17 3.62 30.78 -16.40
C ASN A 17 3.51 29.36 -15.83
N ILE A 18 2.86 29.18 -14.68
CA ILE A 18 2.65 27.88 -14.02
C ILE A 18 1.15 27.61 -13.91
N LEU A 19 0.69 26.60 -14.64
CA LEU A 19 -0.66 26.05 -14.47
C LEU A 19 -0.63 24.91 -13.45
N GLU A 20 -1.35 25.07 -12.34
CA GLU A 20 -1.62 24.02 -11.37
C GLU A 20 -3.02 23.44 -11.60
N ILE A 21 -3.08 22.14 -11.83
CA ILE A 21 -4.32 21.36 -11.89
C ILE A 21 -4.28 20.42 -10.69
N ASN A 22 -4.92 20.85 -9.59
CA ASN A 22 -5.00 20.09 -8.36
C ASN A 22 -6.42 19.61 -8.10
N SER A 23 -6.61 18.32 -7.78
CA SER A 23 -7.94 17.76 -7.56
C SER A 23 -8.72 18.50 -6.46
N ASN A 24 -8.05 18.89 -5.36
CA ASN A 24 -8.66 19.62 -4.26
C ASN A 24 -9.10 21.04 -4.65
N LEU A 25 -8.49 21.63 -5.68
CA LEU A 25 -8.92 22.92 -6.25
C LEU A 25 -10.06 22.76 -7.26
N CYS A 26 -10.30 21.53 -7.73
CA CYS A 26 -11.30 21.17 -8.74
C CYS A 26 -12.53 20.44 -8.15
N ASN A 27 -12.80 20.61 -6.84
CA ASN A 27 -13.91 19.96 -6.12
C ASN A 27 -13.86 18.42 -6.07
N PHE A 28 -12.68 17.82 -6.23
CA PHE A 28 -12.45 16.40 -5.97
C PHE A 28 -11.56 16.22 -4.75
N LYS A 29 -11.89 15.29 -3.87
CA LYS A 29 -11.01 14.96 -2.74
C LYS A 29 -9.76 14.24 -3.21
N GLY A 30 -8.59 14.85 -3.03
CA GLY A 30 -7.34 14.27 -3.50
C GLY A 30 -6.92 12.98 -2.78
N ASP A 31 -7.50 12.67 -1.62
CA ASP A 31 -7.23 11.43 -0.88
C ASP A 31 -8.10 10.23 -1.31
N SER A 32 -9.13 10.44 -2.13
CA SER A 32 -10.15 9.39 -2.38
C SER A 32 -10.89 9.46 -3.73
N GLU A 33 -10.85 10.59 -4.43
CA GLU A 33 -11.68 10.84 -5.61
C GLU A 33 -10.88 11.11 -6.90
N ALA A 34 -9.61 11.51 -6.78
CA ALA A 34 -8.69 11.71 -7.89
C ALA A 34 -7.23 11.70 -7.40
N CYS A 35 -6.37 10.89 -8.06
CA CYS A 35 -4.92 10.88 -7.87
C CYS A 35 -4.17 11.54 -9.04
N GLY A 36 -2.84 11.61 -8.96
CA GLY A 36 -1.99 12.15 -10.03
C GLY A 36 -2.18 11.46 -11.39
N ALA A 37 -2.32 10.13 -11.43
CA ALA A 37 -2.56 9.39 -12.68
C ALA A 37 -3.94 9.72 -13.30
N THR A 38 -4.96 9.87 -12.46
CA THR A 38 -6.32 10.26 -12.86
C THR A 38 -6.34 11.66 -13.50
N LEU A 39 -5.61 12.62 -12.91
CA LEU A 39 -5.45 13.96 -13.49
C LEU A 39 -4.63 13.94 -14.79
N SER A 40 -3.57 13.11 -14.85
CA SER A 40 -2.75 12.93 -16.05
C SER A 40 -3.54 12.37 -17.22
N TYR A 41 -4.36 11.34 -16.97
CA TYR A 41 -5.27 10.79 -17.96
C TYR A 41 -6.31 11.82 -18.42
N SER A 42 -6.86 12.61 -17.50
CA SER A 42 -7.83 13.65 -17.83
C SER A 42 -7.22 14.74 -18.72
N LEU A 43 -5.98 15.15 -18.47
CA LEU A 43 -5.24 16.05 -19.35
C LEU A 43 -5.00 15.40 -20.71
N ALA A 44 -4.50 14.16 -20.75
CA ALA A 44 -4.20 13.45 -21.99
C ALA A 44 -5.43 13.31 -22.89
N THR A 45 -6.58 12.93 -22.32
CA THR A 45 -7.85 12.80 -23.05
C THR A 45 -8.47 14.14 -23.47
N SER A 46 -8.17 15.22 -22.75
CA SER A 46 -8.54 16.58 -23.15
C SER A 46 -7.72 17.08 -24.34
N LEU A 47 -6.45 16.64 -24.46
CA LEU A 47 -5.58 16.97 -25.59
C LEU A 47 -5.92 16.13 -26.83
N ASN A 48 -6.15 14.83 -26.65
CA ASN A 48 -6.60 13.93 -27.71
C ASN A 48 -7.52 12.84 -27.14
N LYS A 49 -8.74 12.73 -27.68
CA LYS A 49 -9.72 11.72 -27.26
C LYS A 49 -9.29 10.28 -27.54
N ASP A 50 -8.33 10.06 -28.43
CA ASP A 50 -7.80 8.72 -28.71
C ASP A 50 -7.01 8.16 -27.53
N ASN A 51 -6.52 9.00 -26.61
CA ASN A 51 -5.81 8.62 -25.39
C ASN A 51 -6.69 7.91 -24.33
N ARG A 52 -7.92 7.52 -24.67
CA ARG A 52 -8.81 6.74 -23.79
C ARG A 52 -8.27 5.33 -23.55
N ASP A 53 -7.45 4.82 -24.46
CA ASP A 53 -6.72 3.57 -24.31
C ASP A 53 -5.79 3.57 -23.07
N LEU A 54 -5.36 4.73 -22.58
CA LEU A 54 -4.55 4.89 -21.36
C LEU A 54 -5.36 4.78 -20.05
N ALA A 55 -6.67 4.54 -20.10
CA ALA A 55 -7.50 4.40 -18.89
C ALA A 55 -6.98 3.33 -17.89
N PRO A 56 -6.44 2.17 -18.32
CA PRO A 56 -5.84 1.20 -17.40
C PRO A 56 -4.74 1.81 -16.51
N LEU A 57 -3.89 2.70 -17.04
CA LEU A 57 -2.84 3.36 -16.25
C LEU A 57 -3.41 4.35 -15.21
N ALA A 58 -4.51 5.03 -15.52
CA ALA A 58 -5.23 5.86 -14.55
C ALA A 58 -5.76 5.00 -13.39
N ILE A 59 -6.33 3.84 -13.72
CA ILE A 59 -6.85 2.87 -12.76
C ILE A 59 -5.72 2.27 -11.92
N THR A 60 -4.58 1.93 -12.54
CA THR A 60 -3.36 1.54 -11.83
C THR A 60 -2.96 2.58 -10.79
N GLY A 61 -2.93 3.86 -11.16
CA GLY A 61 -2.52 4.91 -10.23
C GLY A 61 -3.46 5.07 -9.03
N PHE A 62 -4.77 5.18 -9.24
CA PHE A 62 -5.69 5.35 -8.10
C PHE A 62 -5.80 4.10 -7.24
N THR A 63 -5.57 2.91 -7.83
CA THR A 63 -5.52 1.67 -7.05
C THR A 63 -4.23 1.53 -6.25
N GLY A 64 -3.08 1.93 -6.81
CA GLY A 64 -1.82 2.06 -6.08
C GLY A 64 -1.91 3.03 -4.90
N ASP A 65 -2.61 4.15 -5.08
CA ASP A 65 -2.91 5.12 -4.00
C ASP A 65 -4.01 4.65 -3.03
N LYS A 66 -4.54 3.43 -3.21
CA LYS A 66 -5.58 2.85 -2.37
C LYS A 66 -6.89 3.65 -2.32
N GLN A 67 -7.18 4.46 -3.33
CA GLN A 67 -8.41 5.27 -3.41
C GLN A 67 -9.67 4.45 -3.73
N TYR A 68 -9.56 3.11 -3.79
CA TYR A 68 -10.69 2.19 -3.84
C TYR A 68 -11.25 1.84 -2.46
N ILE A 69 -10.54 2.14 -1.37
CA ILE A 69 -10.97 1.82 0.00
C ILE A 69 -12.25 2.61 0.32
N GLY A 70 -13.30 1.89 0.73
CA GLY A 70 -14.63 2.49 0.93
C GLY A 70 -15.36 2.82 -0.37
N GLY A 71 -14.95 2.21 -1.49
CA GLY A 71 -15.55 2.32 -2.82
C GLY A 71 -14.94 3.42 -3.68
N VAL A 72 -14.80 3.13 -4.99
CA VAL A 72 -14.28 4.09 -5.99
C VAL A 72 -15.28 5.24 -6.17
N LYS A 73 -14.81 6.49 -6.05
CA LYS A 73 -15.62 7.72 -6.04
C LYS A 73 -15.08 8.78 -6.99
N GLY A 74 -15.85 9.85 -7.17
CA GLY A 74 -15.44 11.05 -7.91
C GLY A 74 -14.95 10.76 -9.32
N LEU A 75 -13.86 11.41 -9.72
CA LEU A 75 -13.30 11.30 -11.06
C LEU A 75 -12.77 9.89 -11.34
N ASN A 76 -12.19 9.21 -10.34
CA ASN A 76 -11.77 7.81 -10.47
C ASN A 76 -12.94 6.92 -10.91
N LYS A 77 -14.13 7.13 -10.34
CA LYS A 77 -15.33 6.36 -10.69
C LYS A 77 -15.76 6.60 -12.14
N THR A 78 -15.75 7.87 -12.57
CA THR A 78 -16.10 8.24 -13.95
C THR A 78 -15.18 7.56 -14.97
N ILE A 79 -13.86 7.60 -14.74
CA ILE A 79 -12.87 6.97 -15.62
C ILE A 79 -13.07 5.45 -15.65
N LEU A 80 -13.24 4.84 -14.49
CA LEU A 80 -13.43 3.40 -14.36
C LEU A 80 -14.69 2.91 -15.09
N GLU A 81 -15.82 3.58 -14.90
CA GLU A 81 -17.08 3.24 -15.57
C GLU A 81 -16.96 3.40 -17.09
N GLU A 82 -16.30 4.46 -17.59
CA GLU A 82 -16.05 4.64 -19.01
C GLU A 82 -15.18 3.51 -19.60
N ALA A 83 -14.10 3.13 -18.91
CA ALA A 83 -13.19 2.08 -19.34
C ALA A 83 -13.88 0.70 -19.39
N VAL A 84 -14.73 0.39 -18.40
CA VAL A 84 -15.52 -0.85 -18.37
C VAL A 84 -16.59 -0.86 -19.46
N ASN A 85 -17.33 0.23 -19.63
CA ASN A 85 -18.36 0.35 -20.67
C ASN A 85 -17.77 0.24 -22.08
N SER A 86 -16.54 0.73 -22.26
CA SER A 86 -15.80 0.66 -23.52
C SER A 86 -15.04 -0.65 -23.72
N LYS A 87 -15.12 -1.59 -22.75
CA LYS A 87 -14.42 -2.89 -22.75
C LYS A 87 -12.88 -2.80 -22.82
N ILE A 88 -12.31 -1.65 -22.49
CA ILE A 88 -10.86 -1.45 -22.31
C ILE A 88 -10.39 -2.18 -21.04
N VAL A 89 -11.28 -2.24 -20.06
CA VAL A 89 -11.10 -2.93 -18.78
C VAL A 89 -12.25 -3.89 -18.57
N THR A 90 -11.93 -5.10 -18.11
CA THR A 90 -12.92 -6.08 -17.65
C THR A 90 -12.95 -6.10 -16.12
N LYS A 91 -14.04 -6.61 -15.55
CA LYS A 91 -14.17 -6.74 -14.10
C LYS A 91 -14.64 -8.13 -13.69
N GLU A 92 -14.10 -8.62 -12.58
CA GLU A 92 -14.49 -9.87 -11.94
C GLU A 92 -14.44 -9.72 -10.41
N VAL A 93 -15.32 -10.42 -9.69
CA VAL A 93 -15.19 -10.53 -8.23
C VAL A 93 -14.09 -11.51 -7.87
N GLY A 94 -13.05 -11.05 -7.18
CA GLY A 94 -11.91 -11.89 -6.84
C GLY A 94 -10.98 -11.30 -5.79
N ILE A 95 -9.82 -11.94 -5.67
CA ILE A 95 -8.68 -11.52 -4.84
C ILE A 95 -7.56 -10.96 -5.73
N LYS A 96 -6.60 -10.27 -5.13
CA LYS A 96 -5.39 -9.81 -5.84
C LYS A 96 -4.56 -11.03 -6.24
N THR A 97 -3.97 -11.02 -7.43
CA THR A 97 -3.30 -12.19 -8.01
C THR A 97 -1.84 -11.90 -8.38
N PRO A 98 -0.91 -11.84 -7.41
CA PRO A 98 0.50 -11.60 -7.68
C PRO A 98 1.22 -12.88 -8.14
N GLY A 99 0.83 -13.43 -9.29
CA GLY A 99 1.42 -14.64 -9.85
C GLY A 99 0.48 -15.42 -10.76
N GLU A 100 1.02 -16.44 -11.43
CA GLU A 100 0.29 -17.23 -12.42
C GLU A 100 -0.47 -18.40 -11.79
N THR A 101 0.14 -19.09 -10.83
CA THR A 101 -0.44 -20.27 -10.19
C THR A 101 -1.10 -19.90 -8.87
N ILE A 102 -2.05 -20.73 -8.39
CA ILE A 102 -2.61 -20.56 -7.04
C ILE A 102 -1.51 -20.59 -5.97
N GLU A 103 -0.47 -21.41 -6.17
CA GLU A 103 0.70 -21.41 -5.27
C GLU A 103 1.40 -20.06 -5.25
N ASP A 104 1.74 -19.50 -6.41
CA ASP A 104 2.42 -18.21 -6.53
C ASP A 104 1.58 -17.08 -5.91
N ILE A 105 0.28 -17.03 -6.23
CA ILE A 105 -0.65 -16.03 -5.71
C ILE A 105 -0.66 -16.05 -4.17
N LEU A 106 -0.73 -17.24 -3.57
CA LEU A 106 -0.75 -17.38 -2.11
C LEU A 106 0.62 -17.15 -1.47
N TYR A 107 1.70 -17.40 -2.20
CA TYR A 107 3.06 -17.21 -1.71
C TYR A 107 3.45 -15.72 -1.69
N TYR A 108 3.22 -15.01 -2.80
CA TYR A 108 3.68 -13.62 -3.00
C TYR A 108 2.66 -12.55 -2.60
N THR A 109 1.53 -12.92 -1.98
CA THR A 109 0.58 -11.94 -1.46
C THR A 109 1.09 -11.33 -0.14
N VAL A 110 1.25 -10.00 -0.14
CA VAL A 110 1.69 -9.22 1.03
C VAL A 110 0.70 -8.13 1.44
N ASP A 111 -0.19 -7.72 0.55
CA ASP A 111 -1.30 -6.80 0.85
C ASP A 111 -2.55 -7.27 0.11
N PRO A 112 -3.26 -8.28 0.66
CA PRO A 112 -3.16 -8.75 2.05
C PRO A 112 -2.03 -9.75 2.36
N TYR A 113 -1.53 -9.68 3.60
CA TYR A 113 -0.67 -10.71 4.19
C TYR A 113 -1.52 -11.71 4.97
N TYR A 114 -1.35 -13.00 4.72
CA TYR A 114 -2.07 -14.07 5.40
C TYR A 114 -1.13 -14.83 6.35
N PRO A 115 -1.24 -14.64 7.67
CA PRO A 115 -0.40 -15.35 8.64
C PRO A 115 -0.45 -16.87 8.46
N GLY A 116 0.72 -17.49 8.49
CA GLY A 116 0.90 -18.91 8.21
C GLY A 116 0.72 -19.35 6.75
N ILE A 117 0.47 -18.44 5.80
CA ILE A 117 0.28 -18.73 4.36
C ILE A 117 1.26 -17.94 3.50
N SER A 118 1.28 -16.61 3.61
CA SER A 118 2.17 -15.75 2.83
C SER A 118 3.64 -16.13 3.05
N GLY A 119 4.38 -16.38 1.97
CA GLY A 119 5.75 -16.88 2.00
C GLY A 119 5.93 -18.29 2.57
N ASN A 120 4.86 -19.02 2.94
CA ASN A 120 4.93 -20.30 3.65
C ASN A 120 4.40 -21.45 2.77
N LYS A 121 5.32 -22.14 2.08
CA LYS A 121 4.98 -23.25 1.18
C LYS A 121 4.23 -24.40 1.88
N GLU A 122 4.62 -24.77 3.09
CA GLU A 122 3.94 -25.84 3.83
C GLU A 122 2.54 -25.40 4.25
N GLY A 123 2.36 -24.15 4.71
CA GLY A 123 1.06 -23.57 5.02
C GLY A 123 0.12 -23.57 3.82
N ILE A 124 0.61 -23.15 2.65
CA ILE A 124 -0.11 -23.18 1.37
C ILE A 124 -0.53 -24.60 1.02
N LYS A 125 0.41 -25.55 1.04
CA LYS A 125 0.16 -26.97 0.76
C LYS A 125 -0.90 -27.56 1.69
N HIS A 126 -0.82 -27.26 2.99
CA HIS A 126 -1.82 -27.69 3.96
C HIS A 126 -3.22 -27.10 3.68
N LEU A 127 -3.29 -25.80 3.37
CA LEU A 127 -4.53 -25.11 3.01
C LEU A 127 -5.15 -25.73 1.75
N LEU A 128 -4.39 -25.82 0.66
CA LEU A 128 -4.88 -26.30 -0.63
C LEU A 128 -5.28 -27.77 -0.60
N LYS A 129 -4.54 -28.62 0.13
CA LYS A 129 -4.91 -30.02 0.37
C LYS A 129 -6.27 -30.13 1.08
N ARG A 130 -6.53 -29.29 2.09
CA ARG A 130 -7.81 -29.24 2.79
C ARG A 130 -8.95 -28.77 1.88
N LEU A 131 -8.68 -27.81 1.01
CA LEU A 131 -9.66 -27.27 0.06
C LEU A 131 -9.88 -28.18 -1.15
N LYS A 132 -8.97 -29.13 -1.40
CA LYS A 132 -8.89 -29.98 -2.60
C LYS A 132 -8.72 -29.14 -3.87
N ILE A 133 -7.85 -28.14 -3.80
CA ILE A 133 -7.48 -27.27 -4.94
C ILE A 133 -6.04 -27.64 -5.35
N ASP A 134 -5.83 -27.81 -6.65
CA ASP A 134 -4.51 -28.02 -7.22
C ASP A 134 -3.72 -26.70 -7.23
N SER A 135 -2.49 -26.72 -6.71
CA SER A 135 -1.65 -25.54 -6.53
C SER A 135 -1.14 -24.99 -7.87
N SER A 136 -1.01 -25.84 -8.90
CA SER A 136 -0.50 -25.49 -10.22
C SER A 136 -1.53 -24.82 -11.14
N LYS A 137 -2.81 -24.83 -10.76
CA LYS A 137 -3.89 -24.23 -11.54
C LYS A 137 -3.73 -22.71 -11.62
N HIS A 138 -4.15 -22.14 -12.76
CA HIS A 138 -4.44 -20.72 -12.85
C HIS A 138 -5.75 -20.39 -12.12
N ILE A 139 -5.88 -19.21 -11.52
CA ILE A 139 -7.09 -18.83 -10.78
C ILE A 139 -8.35 -18.86 -11.64
N ASP A 140 -8.25 -18.52 -12.92
CA ASP A 140 -9.37 -18.53 -13.86
C ASP A 140 -9.84 -19.93 -14.25
N SER A 141 -8.99 -20.94 -14.03
CA SER A 141 -9.36 -22.34 -14.24
C SER A 141 -10.12 -22.94 -13.06
N LEU A 142 -10.21 -22.22 -11.92
CA LEU A 142 -11.00 -22.65 -10.78
C LEU A 142 -12.50 -22.47 -11.07
N THR A 143 -13.27 -23.49 -10.73
CA THR A 143 -14.74 -23.40 -10.72
C THR A 143 -15.21 -22.35 -9.73
N THR A 144 -16.43 -21.81 -9.92
CA THR A 144 -17.05 -20.87 -8.97
C THR A 144 -17.07 -21.42 -7.53
N PHE A 145 -17.23 -22.73 -7.37
CA PHE A 145 -17.21 -23.39 -6.07
C PHE A 145 -15.81 -23.44 -5.45
N GLU A 146 -14.77 -23.75 -6.23
CA GLU A 146 -13.37 -23.69 -5.79
C GLU A 146 -12.97 -22.25 -5.41
N LYS A 147 -13.28 -21.25 -6.26
CA LYS A 147 -13.06 -19.82 -5.98
C LYS A 147 -13.72 -19.42 -4.65
N LYS A 148 -15.01 -19.74 -4.47
CA LYS A 148 -15.74 -19.44 -3.23
C LYS A 148 -15.10 -20.09 -2.00
N LYS A 149 -14.67 -21.36 -2.10
CA LYS A 149 -13.98 -22.05 -1.00
C LYS A 149 -12.67 -21.37 -0.63
N LEU A 150 -11.84 -21.05 -1.63
CA LEU A 150 -10.55 -20.40 -1.42
C LEU A 150 -10.74 -19.03 -0.76
N PHE A 151 -11.57 -18.17 -1.34
CA PHE A 151 -11.80 -16.82 -0.85
C PHE A 151 -12.40 -16.81 0.56
N SER A 152 -13.36 -17.71 0.84
CA SER A 152 -13.93 -17.86 2.18
C SER A 152 -12.89 -18.31 3.21
N ALA A 153 -11.98 -19.22 2.82
CA ALA A 153 -10.92 -19.68 3.71
C ALA A 153 -9.91 -18.57 4.02
N LEU A 154 -9.53 -17.77 3.03
CA LEU A 154 -8.63 -16.63 3.19
C LEU A 154 -9.24 -15.54 4.08
N LEU A 155 -10.51 -15.18 3.85
CA LEU A 155 -11.24 -14.25 4.73
C LEU A 155 -11.31 -14.77 6.17
N LEU A 156 -11.65 -16.06 6.35
CA LEU A 156 -11.74 -16.66 7.66
C LEU A 156 -10.39 -16.69 8.40
N LEU A 157 -9.28 -16.86 7.68
CA LEU A 157 -7.94 -16.75 8.28
C LEU A 157 -7.74 -15.37 8.91
N LEU A 158 -8.00 -14.30 8.14
CA LEU A 158 -7.84 -12.93 8.64
C LEU A 158 -8.79 -12.62 9.81
N ILE A 159 -10.07 -13.01 9.70
CA ILE A 159 -11.06 -12.82 10.77
C ILE A 159 -10.62 -13.50 12.07
N LYS A 160 -10.06 -14.72 11.99
CA LYS A 160 -9.59 -15.47 13.16
C LYS A 160 -8.40 -14.83 13.87
N THR A 161 -7.55 -14.09 13.15
CA THR A 161 -6.45 -13.35 13.78
C THR A 161 -6.97 -12.20 14.66
N GLY A 162 -8.12 -11.63 14.32
CA GLY A 162 -8.69 -10.47 15.03
C GLY A 162 -7.92 -9.15 14.85
N ASN A 163 -6.90 -9.13 13.98
CA ASN A 163 -6.04 -7.97 13.75
C ASN A 163 -6.56 -7.05 12.64
N THR A 164 -7.20 -7.63 11.62
CA THR A 164 -7.64 -6.89 10.45
C THR A 164 -9.00 -6.22 10.67
N THR A 165 -9.06 -4.91 10.45
CA THR A 165 -10.29 -4.11 10.60
C THR A 165 -11.33 -4.46 9.54
N PRO A 166 -12.64 -4.23 9.78
CA PRO A 166 -13.68 -4.50 8.79
C PRO A 166 -13.45 -3.80 7.44
N ILE A 167 -13.00 -2.55 7.46
CA ILE A 167 -12.74 -1.79 6.23
C ILE A 167 -11.62 -2.40 5.37
N ILE A 168 -10.63 -3.05 5.98
CA ILE A 168 -9.58 -3.79 5.26
C ILE A 168 -10.07 -5.18 4.85
N LEU A 169 -10.91 -5.85 5.66
CA LEU A 169 -11.52 -7.12 5.26
C LEU A 169 -12.39 -6.97 3.99
N ASP A 170 -13.07 -5.83 3.85
CA ASP A 170 -13.88 -5.50 2.67
C ASP A 170 -13.05 -5.30 1.39
N THR A 171 -11.73 -5.13 1.49
CA THR A 171 -10.84 -4.99 0.31
C THR A 171 -10.33 -6.31 -0.23
N ILE A 172 -10.51 -7.41 0.51
CA ILE A 172 -9.90 -8.71 0.19
C ILE A 172 -10.58 -9.34 -1.02
N VAL A 173 -11.90 -9.48 -0.95
CA VAL A 173 -12.75 -10.08 -2.01
C VAL A 173 -13.72 -9.03 -2.50
N ARG A 174 -13.48 -8.50 -3.71
CA ARG A 174 -14.32 -7.44 -4.30
C ARG A 174 -14.25 -7.48 -5.83
N GLU A 175 -14.97 -6.57 -6.48
CA GLU A 175 -14.76 -6.30 -7.91
C GLU A 175 -13.31 -5.83 -8.13
N ARG A 176 -12.61 -6.54 -9.02
CA ARG A 176 -11.25 -6.30 -9.47
C ARG A 176 -11.23 -6.14 -10.97
N TYR A 177 -10.20 -5.46 -11.45
CA TYR A 177 -10.15 -4.96 -12.82
C TYR A 177 -8.95 -5.54 -13.54
N GLN A 178 -9.15 -5.88 -14.81
CA GLN A 178 -8.11 -6.46 -15.64
C GLN A 178 -8.05 -5.74 -16.99
N SER A 179 -6.86 -5.66 -17.57
CA SER A 179 -6.65 -5.16 -18.92
C SER A 179 -5.49 -5.91 -19.58
N THR A 180 -5.52 -6.00 -20.91
CA THR A 180 -4.37 -6.52 -21.68
C THR A 180 -3.16 -5.62 -21.53
N MET A 181 -3.36 -4.29 -21.42
CA MET A 181 -2.29 -3.31 -21.20
C MET A 181 -1.53 -3.53 -19.88
N THR A 182 -2.21 -4.08 -18.86
CA THR A 182 -1.63 -4.34 -17.55
C THR A 182 -1.26 -5.80 -17.35
N HIS A 183 -1.23 -6.59 -18.44
CA HIS A 183 -0.95 -8.03 -18.43
C HIS A 183 -1.83 -8.82 -17.44
N GLY A 184 -3.08 -8.38 -17.24
CA GLY A 184 -4.01 -8.97 -16.27
C GLY A 184 -4.46 -7.98 -15.22
N GLU A 185 -4.43 -8.40 -13.95
CA GLU A 185 -5.04 -7.68 -12.82
C GLU A 185 -4.28 -6.38 -12.49
N ILE A 186 -5.03 -5.27 -12.48
CA ILE A 186 -4.48 -3.91 -12.45
C ILE A 186 -3.79 -3.57 -11.13
N GLU A 187 -4.21 -4.16 -10.01
CA GLU A 187 -3.63 -3.86 -8.70
C GLU A 187 -2.32 -4.59 -8.49
N TYR A 188 -2.18 -5.80 -9.01
CA TYR A 188 -0.88 -6.45 -9.13
C TYR A 188 0.07 -5.62 -10.01
N TYR A 189 -0.42 -5.11 -11.14
CA TYR A 189 0.38 -4.22 -11.98
C TYR A 189 0.81 -2.95 -11.24
N ALA A 190 -0.06 -2.37 -10.41
CA ALA A 190 0.29 -1.26 -9.53
C ALA A 190 1.37 -1.63 -8.51
N ASP A 191 1.24 -2.79 -7.85
CA ASP A 191 2.24 -3.30 -6.90
C ASP A 191 3.60 -3.56 -7.57
N LEU A 192 3.60 -4.03 -8.83
CA LEU A 192 4.80 -4.27 -9.63
C LEU A 192 5.53 -2.95 -9.95
N LEU A 193 4.81 -1.90 -10.38
CA LEU A 193 5.40 -0.59 -10.60
C LEU A 193 5.89 0.06 -9.30
N ASP A 194 5.13 -0.07 -8.20
CA ASP A 194 5.51 0.44 -6.89
C ASP A 194 6.77 -0.26 -6.34
N ALA A 195 6.87 -1.58 -6.51
CA ALA A 195 8.08 -2.34 -6.17
C ALA A 195 9.29 -1.82 -6.94
N CYS A 196 9.18 -1.63 -8.25
CA CYS A 196 10.24 -1.06 -9.08
C CYS A 196 10.64 0.35 -8.59
N GLY A 197 9.66 1.21 -8.30
CA GLY A 197 9.90 2.57 -7.80
C GLY A 197 10.63 2.60 -6.45
N LYS A 198 10.23 1.74 -5.50
CA LYS A 198 10.86 1.60 -4.18
C LYS A 198 12.21 0.89 -4.23
N GLY A 199 12.42 0.08 -5.27
CA GLY A 199 13.66 -0.59 -5.61
C GLY A 199 14.65 0.25 -6.43
N GLU A 200 14.36 1.54 -6.63
CA GLU A 200 15.15 2.48 -7.44
C GLU A 200 15.25 2.09 -8.93
N GLN A 201 14.35 1.23 -9.43
CA GLN A 201 14.21 0.82 -10.83
C GLN A 201 13.11 1.62 -11.55
N ARG A 202 13.20 2.95 -11.52
CA ARG A 202 12.12 3.84 -12.01
C ARG A 202 12.02 3.88 -13.54
N ASP A 203 13.15 3.75 -14.21
CA ASP A 203 13.26 3.60 -15.66
C ASP A 203 12.60 2.30 -16.14
N LEU A 204 12.82 1.20 -15.42
CA LEU A 204 12.13 -0.06 -15.68
C LEU A 204 10.62 0.08 -15.54
N ALA A 205 10.13 0.67 -14.43
CA ALA A 205 8.71 0.94 -14.23
C ALA A 205 8.11 1.81 -15.36
N PHE A 206 8.87 2.80 -15.83
CA PHE A 206 8.45 3.66 -16.93
C PHE A 206 8.37 2.89 -18.26
N ALA A 207 9.35 2.05 -18.58
CA ALA A 207 9.34 1.20 -19.77
C ALA A 207 8.15 0.23 -19.77
N VAL A 208 7.84 -0.37 -18.60
CA VAL A 208 6.65 -1.20 -18.42
C VAL A 208 5.37 -0.42 -18.72
N ALA A 209 5.24 0.80 -18.17
CA ALA A 209 4.09 1.67 -18.43
C ALA A 209 3.95 2.11 -19.90
N LEU A 210 5.02 2.04 -20.70
CA LEU A 210 5.01 2.27 -22.15
C LEU A 210 4.65 1.03 -22.97
N GLY A 211 4.42 -0.12 -22.32
CA GLY A 211 4.05 -1.37 -22.98
C GLY A 211 5.24 -2.21 -23.48
N ASP A 212 6.43 -2.04 -22.90
CA ASP A 212 7.58 -2.89 -23.23
C ASP A 212 7.46 -4.27 -22.55
N GLU A 213 7.31 -5.31 -23.37
CA GLU A 213 7.12 -6.70 -22.95
C GLU A 213 8.35 -7.31 -22.23
N GLU A 214 9.56 -6.92 -22.63
CA GLU A 214 10.78 -7.43 -21.98
C GLU A 214 10.98 -6.73 -20.64
N ALA A 215 10.71 -5.42 -20.58
CA ALA A 215 10.67 -4.68 -19.32
C ALA A 215 9.64 -5.28 -18.35
N TYR A 216 8.46 -5.71 -18.84
CA TYR A 216 7.46 -6.36 -17.98
C TYR A 216 7.95 -7.68 -17.38
N LYS A 217 8.66 -8.50 -18.17
CA LYS A 217 9.27 -9.75 -17.68
C LYS A 217 10.35 -9.46 -16.63
N GLU A 218 11.23 -8.49 -16.91
CA GLU A 218 12.27 -8.07 -15.97
C GLU A 218 11.68 -7.53 -14.67
N ALA A 219 10.67 -6.66 -14.76
CA ALA A 219 9.96 -6.11 -13.62
C ALA A 219 9.22 -7.18 -12.81
N THR A 220 8.71 -8.22 -13.46
CA THR A 220 8.08 -9.37 -12.77
C THR A 220 9.11 -10.17 -11.96
N LEU A 221 10.30 -10.38 -12.49
CA LEU A 221 11.41 -11.01 -11.74
C LEU A 221 11.85 -10.12 -10.58
N PHE A 222 12.00 -8.82 -10.82
CA PHE A 222 12.33 -7.85 -9.79
C PHE A 222 11.29 -7.83 -8.66
N TYR A 223 10.00 -7.78 -9.01
CA TYR A 223 8.89 -7.82 -8.06
C TYR A 223 8.96 -9.05 -7.16
N ARG A 224 9.23 -10.25 -7.72
CA ARG A 224 9.38 -11.49 -6.94
C ARG A 224 10.54 -11.40 -5.96
N SER A 225 11.70 -10.93 -6.40
CA SER A 225 12.88 -10.75 -5.55
C SER A 225 12.62 -9.71 -4.44
N TYR A 226 12.02 -8.57 -4.76
CA TYR A 226 11.65 -7.54 -3.80
C TYR A 226 10.64 -8.05 -2.78
N THR A 227 9.61 -8.75 -3.25
CA THR A 227 8.54 -9.32 -2.40
C THR A 227 9.10 -10.39 -1.46
N GLN A 228 10.07 -11.20 -1.89
CA GLN A 228 10.73 -12.17 -1.01
C GLN A 228 11.38 -11.48 0.19
N LEU A 229 12.05 -10.33 -0.02
CA LEU A 229 12.67 -9.57 1.07
C LEU A 229 11.63 -9.05 2.07
N LEU A 230 10.44 -8.65 1.59
CA LEU A 230 9.33 -8.25 2.47
C LEU A 230 8.78 -9.44 3.25
N LEU A 231 8.58 -10.59 2.58
CA LEU A 231 8.07 -11.81 3.20
C LEU A 231 9.01 -12.30 4.31
N ASP A 232 10.33 -12.30 4.08
CA ASP A 232 11.30 -12.71 5.08
C ASP A 232 11.19 -11.88 6.37
N GLU A 233 11.02 -10.55 6.25
CA GLU A 233 10.86 -9.65 7.40
C GLU A 233 9.47 -9.81 8.06
N LEU A 234 8.41 -9.99 7.27
CA LEU A 234 7.05 -10.19 7.79
C LEU A 234 6.89 -11.52 8.53
N GLN A 235 7.48 -12.61 8.02
CA GLN A 235 7.47 -13.91 8.68
C GLN A 235 8.28 -13.90 9.97
N GLU A 236 9.42 -13.22 9.98
CA GLU A 236 10.20 -13.00 11.20
C GLU A 236 9.38 -12.23 12.24
N LEU A 237 8.67 -11.19 11.81
CA LEU A 237 7.80 -10.38 12.67
C LEU A 237 6.56 -11.13 13.15
N GLU A 238 5.98 -12.01 12.33
CA GLU A 238 4.88 -12.91 12.71
C GLU A 238 5.28 -13.84 13.85
N VAL A 239 6.51 -14.40 13.79
CA VAL A 239 7.00 -15.35 14.80
C VAL A 239 7.48 -14.66 16.07
N LYS A 240 8.28 -13.59 15.93
CA LYS A 240 8.92 -12.92 17.08
C LYS A 240 8.01 -11.89 17.76
N GLY A 241 7.05 -11.34 17.02
CA GLY A 241 6.27 -10.18 17.44
C GLY A 241 7.08 -8.88 17.42
N ALA A 242 6.38 -7.77 17.67
CA ALA A 242 6.98 -6.46 17.87
C ALA A 242 7.26 -6.20 19.36
N GLN A 243 8.20 -5.31 19.64
CA GLN A 243 8.43 -4.78 20.98
C GLN A 243 7.34 -3.79 21.39
N GLU A 244 6.98 -3.78 22.66
CA GLU A 244 5.86 -3.00 23.19
C GLU A 244 6.36 -1.78 23.97
N LYS A 245 5.81 -0.59 23.66
CA LYS A 245 5.82 0.61 24.51
C LYS A 245 4.38 0.87 24.99
N LYS A 246 4.14 1.87 25.84
CA LYS A 246 2.80 2.08 26.42
C LYS A 246 1.78 2.42 25.32
N HIS A 247 2.16 3.27 24.36
CA HIS A 247 1.25 3.82 23.35
C HIS A 247 1.57 3.38 21.91
N TYR A 248 2.70 2.71 21.66
CA TYR A 248 3.05 2.17 20.32
C TYR A 248 3.80 0.84 20.38
N ARG A 249 3.95 0.19 19.22
CA ARG A 249 4.79 -1.00 19.01
C ARG A 249 5.97 -0.69 18.10
N TYR A 250 7.09 -1.38 18.24
CA TYR A 250 8.19 -1.21 17.30
C TYR A 250 8.97 -2.49 17.00
N PHE A 251 9.64 -2.48 15.86
CA PHE A 251 10.53 -3.56 15.43
C PHE A 251 11.71 -3.00 14.64
N TYR A 252 12.78 -3.78 14.51
CA TYR A 252 13.91 -3.42 13.67
C TYR A 252 13.73 -4.06 12.29
N SER A 253 13.80 -3.23 11.26
CA SER A 253 13.86 -3.67 9.87
C SER A 253 15.33 -3.70 9.41
N LYS A 254 15.60 -4.47 8.36
CA LYS A 254 16.96 -4.62 7.82
C LYS A 254 17.36 -3.43 6.96
N GLU A 255 16.41 -2.82 6.25
CA GLU A 255 16.70 -1.76 5.26
C GLU A 255 15.66 -0.65 5.28
N SER A 256 16.12 0.59 5.17
CA SER A 256 15.26 1.79 5.20
C SER A 256 14.26 1.82 4.05
N SER A 257 14.63 1.29 2.87
CA SER A 257 13.77 1.26 1.67
C SER A 257 12.53 0.36 1.83
N ARG A 258 12.56 -0.62 2.75
CA ARG A 258 11.47 -1.58 2.97
C ARG A 258 10.75 -1.38 4.31
N SER A 259 11.41 -0.77 5.29
CA SER A 259 10.92 -0.49 6.64
C SER A 259 9.47 0.02 6.68
N GLY A 260 9.15 1.04 5.89
CA GLY A 260 7.80 1.61 5.84
C GLY A 260 6.75 0.70 5.19
N VAL A 261 7.14 -0.17 4.26
CA VAL A 261 6.26 -1.13 3.60
C VAL A 261 5.91 -2.27 4.56
N VAL A 262 6.93 -2.87 5.19
CA VAL A 262 6.75 -3.92 6.20
C VAL A 262 5.87 -3.43 7.34
N ALA A 263 6.14 -2.22 7.86
CA ALA A 263 5.29 -1.63 8.90
C ALA A 263 3.83 -1.43 8.45
N GLY A 264 3.62 -1.04 7.19
CA GLY A 264 2.28 -0.77 6.65
C GLY A 264 1.46 -2.05 6.44
N ILE A 265 2.13 -3.14 6.09
CA ILE A 265 1.50 -4.45 5.99
C ILE A 265 1.23 -5.00 7.39
N ALA A 266 2.23 -5.00 8.26
CA ALA A 266 2.14 -5.58 9.59
C ALA A 266 1.08 -4.92 10.47
N VAL A 267 0.92 -3.58 10.40
CA VAL A 267 -0.13 -2.87 11.16
C VAL A 267 -1.55 -3.27 10.76
N ASN A 268 -1.76 -3.80 9.55
CA ASN A 268 -3.08 -4.20 9.04
C ASN A 268 -3.39 -5.69 9.24
N TYR A 269 -2.36 -6.54 9.31
CA TYR A 269 -2.54 -8.00 9.25
C TYR A 269 -1.89 -8.78 10.40
N LEU A 270 -0.87 -8.22 11.08
CA LEU A 270 -0.14 -8.91 12.15
C LEU A 270 -0.46 -8.40 13.55
N PHE A 271 -0.90 -7.15 13.69
CA PHE A 271 -1.14 -6.53 14.99
C PHE A 271 -2.53 -5.92 15.11
N ASP A 272 -3.05 -5.83 16.34
CA ASP A 272 -4.31 -5.15 16.59
C ASP A 272 -4.24 -3.65 16.26
N ASP A 273 -5.41 -3.07 16.02
CA ASP A 273 -5.58 -1.69 15.61
C ASP A 273 -5.47 -0.65 16.74
N LYS A 274 -5.02 -1.06 17.95
CA LYS A 274 -5.02 -0.19 19.14
C LYS A 274 -3.76 0.64 19.30
N LYS A 275 -2.68 0.29 18.61
CA LYS A 275 -1.38 0.98 18.69
C LYS A 275 -0.79 1.16 17.28
N PRO A 276 -0.14 2.30 16.99
CA PRO A 276 0.67 2.43 15.79
C PRO A 276 1.90 1.53 15.87
N LEU A 277 2.48 1.23 14.71
CA LEU A 277 3.68 0.42 14.55
C LEU A 277 4.81 1.28 13.98
N ILE A 278 5.98 1.19 14.62
CA ILE A 278 7.19 1.93 14.28
C ILE A 278 8.26 0.94 13.83
N SER A 279 8.77 1.11 12.63
CA SER A 279 9.93 0.38 12.13
C SER A 279 11.18 1.23 12.28
N LEU A 280 12.24 0.62 12.79
CA LEU A 280 13.52 1.24 13.05
C LEU A 280 14.59 0.58 12.20
N VAL A 281 15.47 1.37 11.59
CA VAL A 281 16.65 0.87 10.86
C VAL A 281 17.87 1.63 11.36
N ARG A 282 18.82 0.88 11.93
CA ARG A 282 20.12 1.41 12.33
C ARG A 282 21.04 1.42 11.12
N HIS A 283 21.50 2.58 10.69
CA HIS A 283 22.37 2.73 9.54
C HIS A 283 23.49 3.73 9.85
N LYS A 284 24.72 3.22 9.97
CA LYS A 284 25.90 3.99 10.40
C LYS A 284 25.61 4.69 11.75
N ASP A 285 25.70 6.02 11.79
CA ASP A 285 25.46 6.84 12.97
C ASP A 285 24.03 7.41 13.02
N GLU A 286 23.13 6.92 12.15
CA GLU A 286 21.74 7.35 12.06
C GLU A 286 20.76 6.22 12.38
N LEU A 287 19.62 6.61 12.95
CA LEU A 287 18.43 5.78 13.08
C LEU A 287 17.36 6.33 12.14
N HIS A 288 16.99 5.54 11.14
CA HIS A 288 15.86 5.82 10.27
C HIS A 288 14.59 5.20 10.85
N VAL A 289 13.53 5.99 10.88
CA VAL A 289 12.26 5.64 11.50
C VAL A 289 11.16 5.74 10.46
N SER A 290 10.36 4.70 10.34
CA SER A 290 9.10 4.70 9.60
C SER A 290 7.95 4.34 10.52
N SER A 291 6.85 5.10 10.48
CA SER A 291 5.69 4.86 11.33
C SER A 291 4.42 4.68 10.53
N ARG A 292 3.54 3.82 11.04
CA ARG A 292 2.23 3.52 10.45
C ARG A 292 1.18 3.42 11.56
N GLY A 293 0.09 4.13 11.38
CA GLY A 293 -1.11 4.06 12.20
C GLY A 293 -2.30 3.55 11.39
N ASN A 294 -3.50 3.77 11.93
CA ASN A 294 -4.75 3.50 11.25
C ASN A 294 -5.73 4.66 11.48
N GLN A 295 -6.82 4.68 10.70
CA GLN A 295 -7.80 5.78 10.76
C GLN A 295 -8.43 5.91 12.15
N ARG A 296 -8.72 4.80 12.83
CA ARG A 296 -9.28 4.80 14.19
C ARG A 296 -8.38 5.54 15.18
N LEU A 297 -7.06 5.39 15.08
CA LEU A 297 -6.12 6.13 15.91
C LEU A 297 -6.06 7.62 15.53
N VAL A 298 -6.10 7.93 14.23
CA VAL A 298 -6.16 9.31 13.73
C VAL A 298 -7.40 10.03 14.24
N ASP A 299 -8.55 9.37 14.24
CA ASP A 299 -9.82 9.90 14.78
C ASP A 299 -9.75 10.15 16.29
N LYS A 300 -8.91 9.39 17.01
CA LYS A 300 -8.59 9.60 18.43
C LYS A 300 -7.54 10.69 18.70
N GLY A 301 -7.04 11.36 17.67
CA GLY A 301 -6.06 12.44 17.81
C GLY A 301 -4.64 12.08 17.42
N LEU A 302 -4.36 10.85 16.98
CA LEU A 302 -3.02 10.48 16.50
C LEU A 302 -2.58 11.41 15.36
N ASN A 303 -1.35 11.91 15.47
CA ASN A 303 -0.66 12.64 14.43
C ASN A 303 0.82 12.23 14.42
N LEU A 304 1.14 11.18 13.66
CA LEU A 304 2.51 10.65 13.57
C LEU A 304 3.48 11.65 12.94
N GLY A 305 3.06 12.39 11.91
CA GLY A 305 3.89 13.43 11.28
C GLY A 305 4.34 14.50 12.26
N GLU A 306 3.42 14.98 13.11
CA GLU A 306 3.76 15.94 14.16
C GLU A 306 4.62 15.33 15.26
N ALA A 307 4.32 14.09 15.68
CA ALA A 307 5.10 13.40 16.71
C ALA A 307 6.56 13.20 16.27
N MET A 308 6.76 12.71 15.04
CA MET A 308 8.08 12.52 14.44
C MET A 308 8.84 13.84 14.33
N ARG A 309 8.21 14.89 13.83
CA ARG A 309 8.83 16.21 13.73
C ARG A 309 9.25 16.76 15.09
N LEU A 310 8.37 16.68 16.09
CA LEU A 310 8.62 17.22 17.42
C LEU A 310 9.79 16.51 18.11
N VAL A 311 9.77 15.18 18.12
CA VAL A 311 10.76 14.37 18.83
C VAL A 311 12.10 14.39 18.09
N ALA A 312 12.10 14.21 16.77
CA ALA A 312 13.34 14.22 15.98
C ALA A 312 14.06 15.56 16.09
N ASN A 313 13.36 16.70 15.93
CA ASN A 313 13.98 18.02 16.05
C ASN A 313 14.58 18.27 17.45
N LYS A 314 13.92 17.79 18.52
CA LYS A 314 14.44 17.88 19.89
C LYS A 314 15.76 17.12 20.08
N LEU A 315 15.96 16.04 19.31
CA LEU A 315 17.12 15.16 19.39
C LEU A 315 18.18 15.43 18.31
N GLY A 316 18.08 16.56 17.59
CA GLY A 316 19.04 16.95 16.56
C GLY A 316 18.85 16.21 15.23
N GLY A 317 17.71 15.55 15.02
CA GLY A 317 17.32 14.93 13.77
C GLY A 317 16.25 15.72 13.01
N GLN A 318 15.68 15.08 11.99
CA GLN A 318 14.58 15.63 11.19
C GLN A 318 13.46 14.60 11.09
N GLY A 319 12.21 15.06 11.15
CA GLY A 319 11.05 14.20 10.99
C GLY A 319 9.82 14.92 10.47
N GLY A 320 8.86 14.16 9.96
CA GLY A 320 7.63 14.69 9.40
C GLY A 320 6.81 13.64 8.65
N GLY A 321 5.71 14.09 8.05
CA GLY A 321 4.81 13.25 7.26
C GLY A 321 3.36 13.53 7.55
N HIS A 322 2.51 12.55 7.24
CA HIS A 322 1.07 12.62 7.43
C HIS A 322 0.66 12.13 8.83
N ARG A 323 -0.61 12.33 9.17
CA ARG A 323 -1.17 11.89 10.46
C ARG A 323 -1.07 10.37 10.66
N ILE A 324 -1.24 9.60 9.58
CA ILE A 324 -1.27 8.13 9.57
C ILE A 324 0.07 7.47 9.23
N ALA A 325 0.95 8.18 8.53
CA ALA A 325 2.23 7.65 8.07
C ALA A 325 3.27 8.76 8.05
N ALA A 326 4.39 8.53 8.73
CA ALA A 326 5.45 9.52 8.90
C ALA A 326 6.81 8.85 9.07
N GLY A 327 7.88 9.63 8.94
CA GLY A 327 9.24 9.15 9.20
C GLY A 327 10.11 10.18 9.90
N ALA A 328 11.26 9.72 10.36
CA ALA A 328 12.30 10.54 10.96
C ALA A 328 13.69 9.93 10.72
N THR A 329 14.71 10.78 10.77
CA THR A 329 16.12 10.41 10.87
C THR A 329 16.69 11.12 12.09
N ILE A 330 17.32 10.37 13.00
CA ILE A 330 17.94 10.91 14.22
C ILE A 330 19.35 10.32 14.42
N PRO A 331 20.20 10.94 15.25
CA PRO A 331 21.47 10.32 15.67
C PRO A 331 21.23 9.01 16.43
N LEU A 332 21.98 7.96 16.08
CA LEU A 332 21.78 6.60 16.61
C LEU A 332 21.96 6.54 18.14
N GLU A 333 22.88 7.32 18.71
CA GLU A 333 23.10 7.40 20.15
C GLU A 333 21.91 7.98 20.94
N LYS A 334 20.90 8.52 20.25
CA LYS A 334 19.67 9.05 20.83
C LYS A 334 18.48 8.09 20.74
N GLU A 335 18.68 6.86 20.30
CA GLU A 335 17.60 5.88 20.09
C GLU A 335 16.72 5.68 21.33
N GLU A 336 17.29 5.38 22.50
CA GLU A 336 16.50 5.16 23.71
C GLU A 336 15.69 6.41 24.10
N LEU A 337 16.32 7.59 24.04
CA LEU A 337 15.64 8.87 24.30
C LEU A 337 14.51 9.12 23.32
N PHE A 338 14.70 8.78 22.05
CA PHE A 338 13.65 8.88 21.04
C PHE A 338 12.48 7.97 21.35
N LEU A 339 12.73 6.72 21.74
CA LEU A 339 11.66 5.78 22.05
C LEU A 339 10.83 6.24 23.28
N GLU A 340 11.47 6.78 24.30
CA GLU A 340 10.78 7.32 25.48
C GLU A 340 9.97 8.59 25.16
N GLU A 341 10.57 9.55 24.45
CA GLU A 341 9.93 10.81 24.09
C GLU A 341 8.77 10.60 23.11
N LEU A 342 8.92 9.69 22.15
CA LEU A 342 7.86 9.32 21.23
C LEU A 342 6.67 8.69 21.97
N ASP A 343 6.92 7.83 22.96
CA ASP A 343 5.86 7.20 23.75
C ASP A 343 5.05 8.24 24.51
N MET A 344 5.72 9.23 25.13
CA MET A 344 5.06 10.34 25.81
C MET A 344 4.24 11.21 24.86
N VAL A 345 4.79 11.56 23.69
CA VAL A 345 4.10 12.42 22.72
C VAL A 345 2.87 11.73 22.13
N ILE A 346 2.97 10.46 21.75
CA ILE A 346 1.82 9.69 21.26
C ILE A 346 0.77 9.52 22.37
N GLY A 347 1.19 9.30 23.62
CA GLY A 347 0.29 9.27 24.77
C GLY A 347 -0.54 10.53 24.90
N ARG A 348 0.10 11.70 24.93
CA ARG A 348 -0.60 13.00 25.00
C ARG A 348 -1.59 13.23 23.86
N GLN A 349 -1.20 12.83 22.63
CA GLN A 349 -2.09 12.93 21.47
C GLN A 349 -3.37 12.11 21.63
N LEU A 350 -3.25 10.87 22.15
CA LEU A 350 -4.38 9.93 22.30
C LEU A 350 -5.20 10.17 23.56
N GLU A 351 -4.60 10.73 24.62
CA GLU A 351 -5.27 11.05 25.89
C GLU A 351 -5.98 12.42 25.84
N GLY A 352 -5.81 13.19 24.75
CA GLY A 352 -6.51 14.47 24.55
C GLY A 352 -5.96 15.62 25.41
N GLU A 353 -4.77 15.44 26.00
CA GLU A 353 -4.04 16.51 26.68
C GLU A 353 -3.56 17.53 25.64
N LYS A 354 -4.38 18.55 25.39
CA LYS A 354 -3.95 19.73 24.64
C LYS A 354 -2.80 20.40 25.41
N LYS A 355 -1.73 20.72 24.68
CA LYS A 355 -0.65 21.60 25.12
C LYS A 355 -1.18 22.89 25.72
#